data_AF-A0AA37X3D8-F1
#
_entry.id   AF-A0AA37X3D8-F1
#
_cell.length_a   1.000
_cell.length_b   1.000
_cell.length_c   1.000
_cell.angle_alpha   90.00
_cell.angle_beta   90.00
_cell.angle_gamma   90.00
#
_symmetry.space_group_name_H-M   'P 1'
#
loop_
_entity.id
_entity.type
_entity.pdbx_description
1 polymer ?
#
loop_
_entity_poly.entity_id
_entity_poly.type
_entity_poly.pdbx_seq_one_letter_code
_entity_poly.pdbx_strand_id
1 'polypeptide(L)' 'MYTTNIIEGYHRQLRKATKGKGLFPNDEALLKMLYLATMEVTKKWIMRVANWGTILGQLMIYFGDRVTLYLP' A
#
# COMPACT_ATOMS: atom_id res chain seq x y z
N MET A 1 -14.11 0.02 -13.73
CA MET A 1 -12.82 -0.67 -13.48
C MET A 1 -12.55 -0.62 -11.98
N TYR A 2 -12.59 -1.75 -11.28
CA TYR A 2 -12.13 -1.82 -9.88
C TYR A 2 -10.60 -2.03 -9.90
N THR A 3 -9.82 -1.13 -9.33
CA THR A 3 -8.35 -1.13 -9.48
C THR A 3 -7.68 -2.12 -8.53
N THR A 4 -7.83 -3.43 -8.76
CA THR A 4 -7.09 -4.47 -8.01
C THR A 4 -5.56 -4.42 -8.25
N ASN A 5 -5.12 -3.71 -9.30
CA ASN A 5 -3.71 -3.55 -9.70
C ASN A 5 -2.75 -3.11 -8.57
N ILE A 6 -3.19 -2.26 -7.64
CA ILE A 6 -2.31 -1.76 -6.57
C ILE A 6 -2.01 -2.88 -5.56
N ILE A 7 -3.05 -3.59 -5.12
CA ILE A 7 -2.94 -4.70 -4.15
C ILE A 7 -2.22 -5.89 -4.80
N GLU A 8 -2.57 -6.24 -6.03
CA GLU A 8 -1.89 -7.29 -6.79
C GLU A 8 -0.41 -6.96 -7.02
N GLY A 9 -0.10 -5.69 -7.31
CA GLY A 9 1.26 -5.17 -7.46
C GLY A 9 2.09 -5.36 -6.18
N TYR A 10 1.52 -5.05 -5.02
CA TYR A 10 2.16 -5.27 -3.73
C TYR A 10 2.37 -6.77 -3.46
N HIS A 11 1.34 -7.61 -3.64
CA HIS A 11 1.45 -9.06 -3.46
C HIS A 11 2.52 -9.69 -4.36
N ARG A 12 2.66 -9.19 -5.60
CA ARG A 12 3.72 -9.64 -6.52
C ARG A 12 5.11 -9.35 -5.96
N GLN A 13 5.32 -8.19 -5.33
CA GLN A 13 6.62 -7.84 -4.72
C GLN A 13 6.93 -8.75 -3.52
N LEU A 14 5.94 -9.04 -2.67
CA LEU A 14 6.11 -9.97 -1.56
C LEU A 14 6.48 -11.39 -2.03
N ARG A 15 5.75 -11.92 -3.03
CA ARG A 15 6.08 -13.24 -3.62
C ARG A 15 7.48 -13.25 -4.23
N LYS A 16 7.91 -12.15 -4.85
CA LYS A 16 9.27 -12.03 -5.40
C LYS A 16 10.32 -12.09 -4.29
N ALA A 17 10.09 -11.40 -3.17
CA ALA A 17 11.00 -11.40 -2.02
C ALA A 17 11.11 -12.80 -1.37
N THR A 18 10.04 -13.60 -1.38
CA THR A 18 10.02 -14.93 -0.76
C THR A 18 10.36 -16.08 -1.71
N LYS A 19 10.36 -15.88 -3.04
CA LYS A 19 10.54 -16.93 -4.06
C LYS A 19 11.79 -17.80 -3.90
N GLY A 20 12.86 -17.26 -3.30
CA GLY A 20 14.15 -17.95 -3.11
C GLY A 20 14.34 -18.58 -1.73
N LYS A 21 13.37 -18.47 -0.81
CA LYS A 21 13.47 -19.00 0.55
C LYS A 21 12.51 -20.16 0.74
N GLY A 22 13.07 -21.39 0.73
CA GLY A 22 12.28 -22.63 0.85
C GLY A 22 11.69 -22.86 2.25
N LEU A 23 12.35 -22.39 3.30
CA LEU A 23 11.87 -22.45 4.68
C LEU A 23 12.40 -21.25 5.47
N PHE A 24 11.61 -20.72 6.39
CA PHE A 24 12.05 -19.72 7.36
C PHE A 24 12.34 -20.42 8.70
N PRO A 25 13.43 -20.06 9.41
CA PRO A 25 13.78 -20.68 10.69
C PRO A 25 12.73 -20.46 11.80
N ASN A 26 12.00 -19.36 11.73
CA ASN A 26 10.89 -19.01 12.62
C ASN A 26 10.02 -17.91 11.98
N ASP A 27 8.87 -17.63 12.58
CA ASP A 27 7.92 -16.62 12.08
C ASP A 27 8.49 -15.20 12.10
N GLU A 28 9.38 -14.91 13.06
CA GLU A 28 10.02 -13.59 13.18
C GLU A 28 10.94 -13.30 11.99
N ALA A 29 11.66 -14.31 11.49
CA ALA A 29 12.50 -14.21 10.31
C ALA A 29 11.68 -13.93 9.04
N LEU A 30 10.50 -14.54 8.93
CA LEU A 30 9.55 -14.25 7.85
C LEU A 30 9.03 -12.81 7.96
N LEU A 31 8.60 -12.39 9.16
CA LEU A 31 8.08 -11.05 9.42
C LEU A 31 9.12 -9.98 9.07
N LYS A 32 10.37 -10.14 9.51
CA LYS A 32 11.48 -9.22 9.19
C LYS A 32 11.71 -9.12 7.69
N MET A 33 11.66 -10.23 6.95
CA MET A 33 11.77 -10.21 5.50
C MET A 33 10.64 -9.41 4.85
N LEU A 34 9.39 -9.69 5.23
CA LEU A 34 8.22 -8.99 4.68
C LEU A 34 8.26 -7.49 5.01
N TYR A 35 8.73 -7.14 6.21
CA TYR A 35 8.95 -5.76 6.62
C TYR A 35 9.96 -5.05 5.71
N LEU A 36 11.13 -5.65 5.49
CA LEU A 36 12.16 -5.09 4.60
C LEU A 36 11.65 -4.95 3.16
N ALA A 37 10.97 -5.96 2.64
CA ALA A 37 10.35 -5.90 1.30
C ALA A 37 9.31 -4.76 1.23
N THR A 38 8.51 -4.59 2.28
CA THR A 38 7.53 -3.50 2.37
C THR A 38 8.21 -2.15 2.38
N MET A 39 9.30 -1.98 3.13
CA MET A 39 10.09 -0.74 3.12
C MET A 39 10.65 -0.41 1.73
N GLU A 40 11.12 -1.41 0.97
CA GLU A 40 11.59 -1.17 -0.40
C GLU A 40 10.47 -0.75 -1.35
N VAL A 41 9.27 -1.32 -1.17
CA VAL A 41 8.10 -0.97 -1.97
C VAL A 41 7.60 0.43 -1.64
N THR A 42 7.47 0.76 -0.34
CA THR A 42 6.98 2.08 0.08
C THR A 42 7.92 3.20 -0.33
N LYS A 43 9.24 2.97 -0.36
CA LYS A 43 10.21 3.93 -0.93
C LYS A 43 9.91 4.33 -2.37
N LYS A 44 9.24 3.48 -3.15
CA LYS A 44 8.87 3.77 -4.55
C LYS A 44 7.49 4.39 -4.68
N TRP A 45 6.68 4.41 -3.63
CA TRP A 45 5.33 4.98 -3.60
C TRP A 45 5.36 6.50 -3.40
N ILE A 46 6.06 7.20 -4.28
CA ILE A 46 6.22 8.66 -4.23
C ILE A 46 5.18 9.36 -5.12
N MET A 47 4.62 8.63 -6.08
CA MET A 47 3.64 9.15 -7.03
C MET A 47 2.35 9.59 -6.32
N ARG A 48 1.91 10.81 -6.62
CA ARG A 48 0.62 11.31 -6.14
C ARG A 48 -0.52 10.53 -6.79
N VAL A 49 -1.60 10.33 -6.05
CA VAL A 49 -2.84 9.75 -6.59
C VAL A 49 -3.39 10.67 -7.67
N ALA A 50 -3.61 10.13 -8.86
CA ALA A 50 -4.18 10.88 -9.97
C ALA A 50 -5.58 11.41 -9.59
N ASN A 51 -5.87 12.65 -9.98
CA ASN A 51 -7.17 13.31 -9.74
C ASN A 51 -7.57 13.41 -8.25
N TRP A 52 -6.59 13.48 -7.34
CA TRP A 52 -6.85 13.54 -5.90
C TRP A 52 -7.80 14.68 -5.49
N GLY A 53 -7.69 15.87 -6.11
CA GLY A 53 -8.59 16.99 -5.81
C GLY A 53 -10.07 16.69 -6.09
N THR A 54 -10.36 16.03 -7.21
CA THR A 54 -11.73 15.61 -7.57
C THR A 54 -12.25 14.55 -6.61
N ILE A 55 -11.40 13.57 -6.25
CA ILE A 55 -11.74 12.51 -5.30
C ILE A 55 -12.04 13.13 -3.93
N LEU A 56 -11.20 14.06 -3.48
CA LEU A 56 -11.38 14.77 -2.21
C LEU A 56 -12.69 15.58 -2.20
N GLY A 57 -12.99 16.30 -3.29
CA GLY A 57 -14.27 17.02 -3.41
C GLY A 57 -15.49 16.09 -3.29
N GLN A 58 -15.44 14.90 -3.93
CA GLN A 58 -16.49 13.90 -3.76
C GLN A 58 -16.57 13.38 -2.32
N LEU A 59 -15.44 13.09 -1.68
CA LEU A 59 -15.40 12.65 -0.28
C LEU A 59 -15.95 13.71 0.68
N MET A 60 -15.71 15.00 0.42
CA MET A 60 -16.27 16.09 1.20
C MET A 60 -17.79 16.20 1.07
N ILE A 61 -18.35 15.92 -0.10
CA ILE A 61 -19.81 15.93 -0.30
C ILE A 61 -20.48 14.80 0.50
N TYR A 62 -19.92 13.58 0.46
CA TYR A 62 -20.52 12.42 1.12
C TYR A 62 -20.18 12.30 2.61
N PHE A 63 -19.00 12.78 3.02
CA PHE A 63 -18.43 12.54 4.35
C PHE A 63 -17.79 13.80 4.96
N GLY A 64 -18.29 14.98 4.61
CA GLY A 64 -17.73 16.28 5.01
C GLY A 64 -17.41 16.38 6.51
N ASP A 65 -18.33 15.95 7.36
CA ASP A 65 -18.18 15.98 8.83
C ASP A 65 -16.96 15.20 9.34
N ARG A 66 -16.54 14.17 8.60
CA ARG A 66 -15.36 13.34 8.93
C ARG A 66 -14.10 13.86 8.27
N VAL A 67 -14.18 14.28 7.00
CA VAL A 67 -13.02 14.70 6.21
C VAL A 67 -12.48 16.04 6.73
N THR A 68 -13.34 16.95 7.14
CA THR A 68 -12.97 18.29 7.63
C THR A 68 -12.08 18.22 8.88
N LEU A 69 -12.19 17.16 9.70
CA LEU A 69 -11.33 16.94 10.89
C LEU A 69 -9.86 16.68 10.56
N TYR A 70 -9.55 16.28 9.32
CA TYR A 70 -8.22 15.90 8.86
C TYR A 70 -7.68 16.81 7.77
N LEU A 71 -8.43 17.86 7.42
CA LEU A 71 -7.95 18.92 6.54
C LEU A 71 -7.19 19.97 7.36
N PRO A 72 -6.02 20.42 6.88
CA PRO A 72 -5.23 21.45 7.54
C PRO A 72 -5.90 22.83 7.53
#